data_AF-A0A9E7WBU3-F1
#
_entry.id   AF-A0A9E7WBU3-F1
#
_cell.length_a   1.000
_cell.length_b   1.000
_cell.length_c   1.000
_cell.angle_alpha   90.00
_cell.angle_beta   90.00
_cell.angle_gamma   90.00
#
_symmetry.space_group_name_H-M   'P 1'
#
loop_
_entity.id
_entity.type
_entity.pdbx_description
1 polymer ?
#
loop_
_entity_poly.entity_id
_entity_poly.type
_entity_poly.pdbx_seq_one_letter_code
_entity_poly.pdbx_strand_id
1 'polypeptide(L)'
;MKHLRLKLATVAFIAGSVFASPAVAESCPSFLDHEQRRLHSDETVNLCDIAAGKPLLVVNTASYCGYTGQFEGLEKLHQRYADDGLVVVGFASDDFQQEADSEEEAADICFKNFGVTFTMIAPGPVTGPDANPVFRAINQQSEPPRWNFTKYVLDAEGSVVKSFPSRVTPDDAELIEAVESVL
;
A
#
# COMPACT_ATOMS: atom_id res chain seq x y z
N MET A 1 -76.73 -30.22 -10.36
CA MET A 1 -75.92 -30.68 -9.20
C MET A 1 -74.49 -30.88 -9.70
N LYS A 2 -73.58 -30.06 -9.19
CA LYS A 2 -72.18 -29.96 -9.61
C LYS A 2 -71.39 -31.10 -8.97
N HIS A 3 -70.75 -31.96 -9.77
CA HIS A 3 -69.66 -32.80 -9.28
C HIS A 3 -68.35 -32.37 -9.94
N LEU A 4 -67.61 -31.62 -9.13
CA LEU A 4 -66.29 -31.05 -9.36
C LEU A 4 -65.26 -32.18 -9.51
N ARG A 5 -64.64 -32.31 -10.69
CA ARG A 5 -63.48 -33.18 -10.89
C ARG A 5 -62.23 -32.44 -10.41
N LEU A 6 -61.67 -32.91 -9.30
CA LEU A 6 -60.39 -32.46 -8.75
C LEU A 6 -59.27 -32.89 -9.72
N LYS A 7 -58.63 -31.93 -10.40
CA LYS A 7 -57.39 -32.18 -11.15
C LYS A 7 -56.22 -31.91 -10.20
N LEU A 8 -55.49 -32.96 -9.85
CA LEU A 8 -54.20 -32.86 -9.17
C LEU A 8 -53.21 -32.23 -10.16
N ALA A 9 -52.79 -30.99 -9.91
CA ALA A 9 -51.68 -30.37 -10.64
C ALA A 9 -50.40 -30.61 -9.83
N THR A 10 -49.55 -31.50 -10.32
CA THR A 10 -48.23 -31.75 -9.75
C THR A 10 -47.35 -30.54 -10.02
N VAL A 11 -47.08 -29.74 -8.97
CA VAL A 11 -46.10 -28.65 -9.03
C VAL A 11 -44.72 -29.26 -8.92
N ALA A 12 -43.98 -29.29 -10.04
CA ALA A 12 -42.57 -29.66 -10.04
C ALA A 12 -41.77 -28.50 -9.42
N PHE A 13 -41.33 -28.68 -8.18
CA PHE A 13 -40.42 -27.77 -7.49
C PHE A 13 -39.01 -27.99 -8.05
N ILE A 14 -38.61 -27.18 -9.04
CA ILE A 14 -37.21 -27.15 -9.49
C ILE A 14 -36.44 -26.41 -8.40
N ALA A 15 -35.80 -27.16 -7.50
CA ALA A 15 -34.84 -26.62 -6.55
C ALA A 15 -33.64 -26.10 -7.34
N GLY A 16 -33.65 -24.79 -7.65
CA GLY A 16 -32.49 -24.10 -8.19
C GLY A 16 -31.41 -24.08 -7.12
N SER A 17 -30.39 -24.95 -7.27
CA SER A 17 -29.17 -24.88 -6.48
C SER A 17 -28.50 -23.54 -6.74
N VAL A 18 -28.65 -22.62 -5.79
CA VAL A 18 -27.88 -21.38 -5.75
C VAL A 18 -26.46 -21.79 -5.38
N PHE A 19 -25.62 -22.01 -6.39
CA PHE A 19 -24.18 -22.08 -6.15
C PHE A 19 -23.74 -20.67 -5.76
N ALA A 20 -23.68 -20.42 -4.47
CA ALA A 20 -22.91 -19.31 -3.94
C ALA A 20 -21.45 -19.61 -4.26
N SER A 21 -20.92 -18.97 -5.31
CA SER A 21 -19.47 -18.93 -5.51
C SER A 21 -18.84 -18.37 -4.23
N PRO A 22 -17.77 -18.99 -3.70
CA PRO A 22 -17.00 -18.33 -2.67
C PRO A 22 -16.49 -17.02 -3.29
N ALA A 23 -16.83 -15.89 -2.67
CA ALA A 23 -16.10 -14.66 -2.93
C ALA A 23 -14.62 -14.99 -2.75
N VAL A 24 -13.84 -14.76 -3.79
CA VAL A 24 -12.38 -14.78 -3.68
C VAL A 24 -12.07 -13.72 -2.63
N ALA A 25 -11.78 -14.16 -1.41
CA ALA A 25 -10.93 -13.36 -0.56
C ALA A 25 -9.60 -13.35 -1.30
N GLU A 26 -9.33 -12.26 -2.01
CA GLU A 26 -8.01 -11.94 -2.55
C GLU A 26 -7.01 -12.21 -1.43
N SER A 27 -6.22 -13.27 -1.60
CA SER A 27 -5.22 -13.63 -0.61
C SER A 27 -4.17 -12.54 -0.64
N CYS A 28 -4.15 -11.73 0.40
CA CYS A 28 -3.16 -10.70 0.60
C CYS A 28 -1.74 -11.24 0.43
N PRO A 29 -0.85 -10.51 -0.29
CA PRO A 29 0.52 -10.95 -0.46
C PRO A 29 1.20 -11.14 0.90
N SER A 30 1.84 -12.30 1.10
CA SER A 30 2.42 -12.66 2.41
C SER A 30 3.48 -11.68 2.89
N PHE A 31 4.16 -10.96 1.98
CA PHE A 31 5.13 -9.94 2.34
C PHE A 31 4.51 -8.67 2.93
N LEU A 32 3.20 -8.45 2.76
CA LEU A 32 2.43 -7.37 3.38
C LEU A 32 1.78 -7.81 4.70
N ASP A 33 1.57 -9.13 4.90
CA ASP A 33 0.91 -9.70 6.09
C ASP A 33 1.86 -9.84 7.29
N HIS A 34 2.37 -8.70 7.74
CA HIS A 34 3.27 -8.59 8.86
C HIS A 34 3.02 -7.31 9.65
N GLU A 35 3.03 -7.42 10.97
CA GLU A 35 3.00 -6.25 11.86
C GLU A 35 4.28 -5.43 11.72
N GLN A 36 4.11 -4.14 11.50
CA GLN A 36 5.20 -3.16 11.45
C GLN A 36 4.90 -2.01 12.39
N ARG A 37 5.91 -1.55 13.13
CA ARG A 37 5.74 -0.44 14.06
C ARG A 37 5.60 0.88 13.30
N ARG A 38 4.62 1.68 13.69
CA ARG A 38 4.45 3.04 13.15
C ARG A 38 5.56 3.96 13.67
N LEU A 39 5.98 4.91 12.86
CA LEU A 39 6.98 5.90 13.22
C LEU A 39 6.55 6.66 14.49
N HIS A 40 7.43 6.69 15.50
CA HIS A 40 7.19 7.38 16.77
C HIS A 40 5.89 6.96 17.48
N SER A 41 5.55 5.67 17.40
CA SER A 41 4.43 5.08 18.12
C SER A 41 4.79 3.67 18.61
N ASP A 42 4.16 3.25 19.71
CA ASP A 42 4.16 1.87 20.18
C ASP A 42 3.13 1.01 19.43
N GLU A 43 2.26 1.63 18.62
CA GLU A 43 1.29 0.93 17.78
C GLU A 43 1.95 0.28 16.56
N THR A 44 1.46 -0.89 16.21
CA THR A 44 1.79 -1.58 14.97
C THR A 44 0.66 -1.46 13.95
N VAL A 45 1.01 -1.69 12.69
CA VAL A 45 0.08 -1.79 11.57
C VAL A 45 0.47 -2.97 10.71
N ASN A 46 -0.52 -3.73 10.27
CA ASN A 46 -0.35 -4.72 9.22
C ASN A 46 -0.65 -4.06 7.87
N LEU A 47 0.30 -4.09 6.94
CA LEU A 47 0.11 -3.47 5.62
C LEU A 47 -0.98 -4.16 4.81
N CYS A 48 -1.18 -5.45 5.03
CA CYS A 48 -2.28 -6.20 4.48
C CYS A 48 -3.64 -5.58 4.82
N ASP A 49 -3.83 -5.22 6.09
CA ASP A 49 -5.09 -4.70 6.60
C ASP A 49 -5.37 -3.29 6.08
N ILE A 50 -4.33 -2.43 5.99
CA ILE A 50 -4.52 -1.06 5.49
C ILE A 50 -4.58 -0.98 3.96
N ALA A 51 -3.90 -1.89 3.26
CA ALA A 51 -4.03 -2.03 1.81
C ALA A 51 -5.41 -2.60 1.46
N ALA A 52 -5.85 -3.67 2.13
CA ALA A 52 -7.15 -4.31 1.90
C ALA A 52 -7.44 -4.59 0.42
N GLY A 53 -6.44 -5.09 -0.32
CA GLY A 53 -6.54 -5.37 -1.76
C GLY A 53 -6.48 -4.12 -2.66
N LYS A 54 -6.00 -2.99 -2.14
CA LYS A 54 -5.80 -1.76 -2.91
C LYS A 54 -4.35 -1.60 -3.37
N PRO A 55 -4.12 -0.86 -4.47
CA PRO A 55 -2.76 -0.52 -4.91
C PRO A 55 -2.01 0.31 -3.86
N LEU A 56 -0.68 0.15 -3.84
CA LEU A 56 0.19 0.87 -2.93
C LEU A 56 1.20 1.76 -3.66
N LEU A 57 1.47 2.93 -3.09
CA LEU A 57 2.69 3.68 -3.34
C LEU A 57 3.63 3.51 -2.14
N VAL A 58 4.67 2.70 -2.33
CA VAL A 58 5.69 2.44 -1.30
C VAL A 58 6.90 3.36 -1.53
N VAL A 59 7.34 4.05 -0.48
CA VAL A 59 8.46 5.00 -0.56
C VAL A 59 9.43 4.77 0.60
N ASN A 60 10.74 4.60 0.33
CA ASN A 60 11.74 4.70 1.40
C ASN A 60 12.09 6.17 1.65
N THR A 61 12.15 6.60 2.90
CA THR A 61 12.29 8.02 3.28
C THR A 61 13.44 8.22 4.25
N ALA A 62 13.90 9.46 4.37
CA ALA A 62 14.84 9.87 5.40
C ALA A 62 14.65 11.36 5.73
N SER A 63 14.94 11.75 6.97
CA SER A 63 14.75 13.12 7.47
C SER A 63 15.67 14.17 6.85
N TYR A 64 16.98 13.90 6.71
CA TYR A 64 17.98 14.89 6.28
C TYR A 64 18.48 14.70 4.84
N CYS A 65 17.64 14.09 4.00
CA CYS A 65 17.95 13.95 2.60
C CYS A 65 17.70 15.26 1.82
N GLY A 66 18.46 15.50 0.74
CA GLY A 66 18.16 16.60 -0.19
C GLY A 66 16.79 16.49 -0.88
N TYR A 67 16.12 15.35 -0.76
CA TYR A 67 14.78 15.09 -1.29
C TYR A 67 13.66 15.17 -0.24
N THR A 68 13.95 15.52 1.01
CA THR A 68 12.94 15.58 2.09
C THR A 68 11.76 16.49 1.75
N GLY A 69 11.99 17.56 0.97
CA GLY A 69 10.91 18.43 0.48
C GLY A 69 9.84 17.71 -0.37
N GLN A 70 10.10 16.49 -0.84
CA GLN A 70 9.10 15.69 -1.55
C GLN A 70 7.99 15.15 -0.65
N PHE A 71 8.12 15.18 0.68
CA PHE A 71 7.01 14.82 1.58
C PHE A 71 5.74 15.63 1.28
N GLU A 72 5.85 16.93 0.97
CA GLU A 72 4.67 17.74 0.59
C GLU A 72 3.99 17.24 -0.69
N GLY A 73 4.79 16.80 -1.67
CA GLY A 73 4.27 16.26 -2.92
C GLY A 73 3.62 14.89 -2.71
N LEU A 74 4.23 14.05 -1.88
CA LEU A 74 3.68 12.74 -1.50
C LEU A 74 2.36 12.90 -0.74
N GLU A 75 2.28 13.88 0.16
CA GLU A 75 1.06 14.20 0.91
C GLU A 75 -0.06 14.68 -0.03
N LYS A 76 0.25 15.57 -0.99
CA LYS A 76 -0.72 15.98 -2.02
C LYS A 76 -1.20 14.80 -2.86
N LEU A 77 -0.30 13.90 -3.24
CA LEU A 77 -0.63 12.71 -4.02
C LEU A 77 -1.52 11.76 -3.19
N HIS A 78 -1.17 11.54 -1.92
CA HIS A 78 -1.96 10.77 -0.97
C HIS A 78 -3.39 11.31 -0.87
N GLN A 79 -3.54 12.60 -0.59
CA GLN A 79 -4.85 13.25 -0.49
C GLN A 79 -5.64 13.17 -1.79
N ARG A 80 -4.96 13.34 -2.94
CA ARG A 80 -5.61 13.33 -4.26
C ARG A 80 -6.25 11.98 -4.59
N TYR A 81 -5.56 10.87 -4.29
CA TYR A 81 -5.98 9.53 -4.70
C TYR A 81 -6.50 8.65 -3.56
N ALA A 82 -6.67 9.20 -2.35
CA ALA A 82 -7.18 8.46 -1.19
C ALA A 82 -8.58 7.89 -1.45
N ASP A 83 -9.48 8.69 -2.03
CA ASP A 83 -10.86 8.27 -2.34
C ASP A 83 -10.92 7.33 -3.55
N ASP A 84 -9.93 7.41 -4.44
CA ASP A 84 -9.79 6.53 -5.61
C ASP A 84 -9.18 5.16 -5.24
N GLY A 85 -8.62 5.04 -4.03
CA GLY A 85 -8.15 3.77 -3.47
C GLY A 85 -6.64 3.65 -3.32
N LEU A 86 -5.83 4.65 -3.64
CA LEU A 86 -4.38 4.54 -3.43
C LEU A 86 -4.02 4.54 -1.94
N VAL A 87 -3.18 3.59 -1.53
CA VAL A 87 -2.59 3.56 -0.19
C VAL A 87 -1.12 3.97 -0.27
N VAL A 88 -0.78 5.13 0.32
CA VAL A 88 0.62 5.59 0.40
C VAL A 88 1.25 5.12 1.70
N VAL A 89 2.43 4.51 1.62
CA VAL A 89 3.19 4.04 2.80
C VAL A 89 4.65 4.48 2.69
N GLY A 90 5.09 5.28 3.65
CA GLY A 90 6.49 5.65 3.81
C GLY A 90 7.23 4.73 4.78
N PHE A 91 8.48 4.43 4.48
CA PHE A 91 9.37 3.63 5.32
C PHE A 91 10.60 4.46 5.67
N ALA A 92 10.67 4.93 6.90
CA ALA A 92 11.88 5.56 7.43
C ALA A 92 13.05 4.57 7.36
N SER A 93 14.24 5.05 6.97
CA SER A 93 15.41 4.19 6.84
C SER A 93 16.71 4.97 6.92
N ASP A 94 17.67 4.43 7.67
CA ASP A 94 19.02 4.97 7.74
C ASP A 94 20.04 4.21 6.88
N ASP A 95 19.59 3.33 5.97
CA ASP A 95 20.48 2.58 5.07
C ASP A 95 21.36 3.49 4.19
N PHE A 96 20.95 4.74 4.02
CA PHE A 96 21.67 5.76 3.27
C PHE A 96 22.28 6.85 4.18
N GLN A 97 22.33 6.66 5.51
CA GLN A 97 22.98 7.53 6.50
C GLN A 97 22.45 8.97 6.48
N GLN A 98 21.13 9.14 6.48
CA GLN A 98 20.46 10.44 6.41
C GLN A 98 19.15 10.48 7.22
N GLU A 99 18.81 9.43 7.96
CA GLU A 99 17.68 9.50 8.87
C GLU A 99 18.06 10.30 10.12
N ALA A 100 17.07 10.78 10.87
CA ALA A 100 17.36 11.44 12.14
C ALA A 100 17.91 10.48 13.19
N ASP A 101 18.75 11.01 14.09
CA ASP A 101 19.37 10.24 15.18
C ASP A 101 18.33 9.69 16.17
N SER A 102 17.12 10.28 16.19
CA SER A 102 16.01 9.83 17.01
C SER A 102 14.70 9.78 16.23
N GLU A 103 13.81 8.86 16.61
CA GLU A 103 12.49 8.76 15.98
C GLU A 103 11.56 9.93 16.30
N GLU A 104 11.74 10.57 17.46
CA GLU A 104 11.02 11.80 17.80
C GLU A 104 11.34 12.91 16.79
N GLU A 105 12.63 13.07 16.47
CA GLU A 105 13.06 14.05 15.48
C GLU A 105 12.59 13.69 14.06
N ALA A 106 12.65 12.41 13.68
CA ALA A 106 12.12 11.96 12.40
C ALA A 106 10.61 12.21 12.27
N ALA A 107 9.84 11.98 13.33
CA ALA A 107 8.41 12.25 13.37
C ALA A 107 8.10 13.75 13.34
N ASP A 108 8.89 14.58 14.01
CA ASP A 108 8.74 16.04 13.96
C ASP A 108 8.97 16.57 12.55
N ILE A 109 9.97 16.05 11.86
CA ILE A 109 10.22 16.40 10.45
C ILE A 109 9.06 15.93 9.58
N CYS A 110 8.66 14.66 9.67
CA CYS A 110 7.63 14.11 8.79
C CYS A 110 6.23 14.71 9.05
N PHE A 111 5.74 14.66 10.29
CA PHE A 111 4.36 15.01 10.62
C PHE A 111 4.19 16.49 10.90
N LYS A 112 5.10 17.13 11.64
CA LYS A 112 4.94 18.55 12.02
C LYS A 112 5.43 19.49 10.93
N ASN A 113 6.60 19.23 10.32
CA ASN A 113 7.15 20.14 9.32
C ASN A 113 6.50 19.98 7.94
N PHE A 114 6.14 18.76 7.54
CA PHE A 114 5.55 18.48 6.22
C PHE A 114 4.08 18.12 6.24
N GLY A 115 3.46 17.93 7.41
CA GLY A 115 2.02 17.67 7.52
C GLY A 115 1.60 16.31 6.95
N VAL A 116 2.51 15.33 6.92
CA VAL A 116 2.23 13.99 6.40
C VAL A 116 1.12 13.31 7.19
N THR A 117 0.11 12.78 6.49
CA THR A 117 -1.00 12.03 7.09
C THR A 117 -1.05 10.57 6.65
N PHE A 118 -0.30 10.18 5.62
CA PHE A 118 -0.19 8.78 5.22
C PHE A 118 0.62 7.95 6.21
N THR A 119 0.54 6.62 6.10
CA THR A 119 1.18 5.71 7.06
C THR A 119 2.70 5.78 6.93
N MET A 120 3.37 6.05 8.05
CA MET A 120 4.83 6.02 8.16
C MET A 120 5.26 4.86 9.05
N ILE A 121 6.09 3.98 8.51
CA ILE A 121 6.73 2.88 9.24
C ILE A 121 8.02 3.38 9.86
N ALA A 122 8.27 2.94 11.10
CA ALA A 122 9.44 3.32 11.87
C ALA A 122 10.77 2.91 11.18
N PRO A 123 11.91 3.52 11.55
CA PRO A 123 13.18 3.29 10.89
C PRO A 123 13.55 1.80 10.84
N GLY A 124 13.93 1.35 9.65
CA GLY A 124 14.41 -0.01 9.45
C GLY A 124 15.15 -0.20 8.13
N PRO A 125 15.80 -1.37 7.93
CA PRO A 125 16.52 -1.67 6.72
C PRO A 125 15.59 -1.89 5.53
N VAL A 126 15.96 -1.31 4.38
CA VAL A 126 15.24 -1.40 3.09
C VAL A 126 16.13 -1.98 1.98
N THR A 127 17.41 -2.17 2.24
CA THR A 127 18.42 -2.72 1.33
C THR A 127 19.16 -3.90 1.93
N GLY A 128 19.89 -4.64 1.08
CA GLY A 128 20.77 -5.71 1.52
C GLY A 128 20.02 -6.94 2.10
N PRO A 129 20.76 -7.85 2.76
CA PRO A 129 20.18 -9.09 3.30
C PRO A 129 19.23 -8.84 4.48
N ASP A 130 19.38 -7.70 5.15
CA ASP A 130 18.59 -7.34 6.33
C ASP A 130 17.31 -6.57 5.99
N ALA A 131 17.10 -6.21 4.71
CA ALA A 131 15.89 -5.54 4.24
C ALA A 131 14.63 -6.19 4.81
N ASN A 132 13.64 -5.38 5.21
CA ASN A 132 12.37 -5.87 5.75
C ASN A 132 11.59 -6.73 4.71
N PRO A 133 10.58 -7.53 5.12
CA PRO A 133 9.85 -8.40 4.20
C PRO A 133 9.31 -7.72 2.94
N VAL A 134 8.79 -6.50 3.08
CA VAL A 134 8.24 -5.70 1.98
C VAL A 134 9.33 -5.36 0.98
N PHE A 135 10.44 -4.79 1.43
CA PHE A 135 11.55 -4.44 0.55
C PHE A 135 12.26 -5.66 -0.02
N ARG A 136 12.35 -6.79 0.69
CA ARG A 136 12.86 -8.04 0.09
C ARG A 136 12.02 -8.47 -1.10
N ALA A 137 10.70 -8.39 -1.01
CA ALA A 137 9.81 -8.73 -2.11
C ALA A 137 9.93 -7.71 -3.26
N ILE A 138 9.94 -6.41 -2.96
CA ILE A 138 10.11 -5.35 -3.97
C ILE A 138 11.46 -5.49 -4.71
N ASN A 139 12.54 -5.76 -3.97
CA ASN A 139 13.90 -5.91 -4.52
C ASN A 139 14.08 -7.18 -5.37
N GLN A 140 13.16 -8.16 -5.25
CA GLN A 140 13.13 -9.34 -6.12
C GLN A 140 12.35 -9.09 -7.41
N GLN A 141 11.37 -8.19 -7.38
CA GLN A 141 10.53 -7.83 -8.52
C GLN A 141 11.09 -6.66 -9.34
N SER A 142 11.94 -5.83 -8.72
CA SER A 142 12.43 -4.57 -9.29
C SER A 142 13.83 -4.20 -8.76
N GLU A 143 14.38 -3.10 -9.23
CA GLU A 143 15.66 -2.58 -8.73
C GLU A 143 15.53 -2.11 -7.27
N PRO A 144 16.48 -2.49 -6.39
CA PRO A 144 16.46 -2.05 -5.00
C PRO A 144 16.67 -0.54 -4.88
N PRO A 145 16.27 0.07 -3.74
CA PRO A 145 16.54 1.48 -3.51
C PRO A 145 18.03 1.75 -3.63
N ARG A 146 18.40 2.71 -4.47
CA ARG A 146 19.78 3.20 -4.59
C ARG A 146 20.04 4.44 -3.76
N TRP A 147 18.95 5.07 -3.29
CA TRP A 147 18.97 6.25 -2.44
C TRP A 147 17.61 6.45 -1.75
N ASN A 148 17.53 7.41 -0.83
CA ASN A 148 16.28 7.85 -0.21
C ASN A 148 15.28 8.38 -1.24
N PHE A 149 13.99 8.31 -0.93
CA PHE A 149 12.86 8.73 -1.78
C PHE A 149 12.74 7.95 -3.09
N THR A 150 13.15 6.69 -3.12
CA THR A 150 12.79 5.78 -4.22
C THR A 150 11.33 5.36 -4.03
N LYS A 151 10.55 5.36 -5.11
CA LYS A 151 9.11 5.07 -5.07
C LYS A 151 8.81 3.82 -5.89
N TYR A 152 7.87 3.03 -5.40
CA TYR A 152 7.39 1.81 -6.04
C TYR A 152 5.87 1.86 -6.09
N VAL A 153 5.33 1.72 -7.30
CA VAL A 153 3.89 1.57 -7.52
C VAL A 153 3.59 0.08 -7.60
N LEU A 154 2.76 -0.41 -6.67
CA LEU A 154 2.30 -1.78 -6.60
C LEU A 154 0.81 -1.84 -6.95
N ASP A 155 0.41 -2.85 -7.72
CA ASP A 155 -1.01 -3.16 -7.94
C ASP A 155 -1.65 -3.82 -6.71
N ALA A 156 -2.96 -4.10 -6.80
CA ALA A 156 -3.77 -4.73 -5.74
C ALA A 156 -3.24 -6.12 -5.33
N GLU A 157 -2.61 -6.83 -6.27
CA GLU A 157 -2.01 -8.14 -6.09
C GLU A 157 -0.58 -8.08 -5.54
N GLY A 158 -0.03 -6.87 -5.34
CA GLY A 158 1.32 -6.64 -4.79
C GLY A 158 2.44 -6.79 -5.81
N SER A 159 2.14 -6.77 -7.11
CA SER A 159 3.14 -6.75 -8.17
C SER A 159 3.69 -5.34 -8.36
N VAL A 160 5.02 -5.21 -8.48
CA VAL A 160 5.63 -3.90 -8.76
C VAL A 160 5.41 -3.54 -10.24
N VAL A 161 4.53 -2.57 -10.50
CA VAL A 161 4.21 -2.10 -11.85
C VAL A 161 5.27 -1.14 -12.39
N LYS A 162 5.76 -0.22 -11.55
CA LYS A 162 6.84 0.71 -11.91
C LYS A 162 7.60 1.19 -10.68
N SER A 163 8.89 1.50 -10.87
CA SER A 163 9.75 2.11 -9.84
C SER A 163 10.34 3.42 -10.34
N PHE A 164 10.57 4.36 -9.40
CA PHE A 164 11.01 5.72 -9.71
C PHE A 164 12.17 6.12 -8.79
N PRO A 165 13.30 6.59 -9.36
CA PRO A 165 14.43 7.05 -8.56
C PRO A 165 14.12 8.38 -7.88
N SER A 166 14.91 8.73 -6.86
CA SER A 166 14.74 9.91 -6.00
C SER A 166 14.46 11.22 -6.73
N ARG A 167 15.10 11.42 -7.88
CA ARG A 167 14.96 12.65 -8.69
C ARG A 167 13.58 12.85 -9.30
N VAL A 168 12.77 11.80 -9.42
CA VAL A 168 11.40 11.89 -9.90
C VAL A 168 10.55 12.41 -8.76
N THR A 169 9.92 13.56 -8.98
CA THR A 169 9.08 14.22 -7.99
C THR A 169 7.70 13.58 -7.91
N PRO A 170 6.96 13.73 -6.80
CA PRO A 170 5.62 13.17 -6.65
C PRO A 170 4.60 13.65 -7.68
N ASP A 171 4.81 14.83 -8.27
CA ASP A 171 3.96 15.43 -9.30
C ASP A 171 4.46 15.18 -10.73
N ASP A 172 5.52 14.39 -10.90
CA ASP A 172 6.02 14.00 -12.22
C ASP A 172 4.95 13.21 -12.98
N ALA A 173 4.76 13.56 -14.25
CA ALA A 173 3.73 12.97 -15.10
C ALA A 173 3.86 11.45 -15.21
N GLU A 174 5.09 10.92 -15.25
CA GLU A 174 5.28 9.46 -15.35
C GLU A 174 4.88 8.72 -14.08
N LEU A 175 5.05 9.34 -12.91
CA LEU A 175 4.62 8.76 -11.64
C LEU A 175 3.10 8.82 -11.51
N ILE A 176 2.50 9.95 -11.87
CA ILE A 176 1.04 10.11 -11.89
C ILE A 176 0.40 9.07 -12.81
N GLU A 177 0.92 8.90 -14.03
CA GLU A 177 0.39 7.91 -14.98
C GLU A 177 0.49 6.48 -14.43
N ALA A 178 1.60 6.13 -13.76
CA ALA A 178 1.75 4.82 -13.15
C ALA A 178 0.76 4.59 -12.00
N VAL A 179 0.55 5.59 -11.15
CA VAL A 179 -0.46 5.53 -10.08
C VAL A 179 -1.87 5.38 -10.68
N GLU A 180 -2.23 6.20 -11.66
CA GLU A 180 -3.54 6.14 -12.31
C GLU A 180 -3.77 4.82 -13.07
N SER A 181 -2.70 4.12 -13.48
CA SER A 181 -2.82 2.81 -14.14
C SER A 181 -3.19 1.65 -13.22
N VAL A 182 -3.06 1.82 -11.89
CA VAL A 182 -3.36 0.78 -10.89
C VAL A 182 -4.59 1.06 -10.03
N LEU A 183 -5.25 2.21 -10.24
CA LEU A 183 -6.52 2.60 -9.61
C LEU A 183 -7.72 2.06 -10.39
#